data_AF-A0A1H3WRD3-F1
#
_entry.id   AF-A0A1H3WRD3-F1
#
_cell.length_a   1.000
_cell.length_b   1.000
_cell.length_c   1.000
_cell.angle_alpha   90.00
_cell.angle_beta   90.00
_cell.angle_gamma   90.00
#
_symmetry.space_group_name_H-M   'P 1'
#
loop_
_entity.id
_entity.type
_entity.pdbx_description
1 polymer ?
#
loop_
_entity_poly.entity_id
_entity_poly.type
_entity_poly.pdbx_seq_one_letter_code
_entity_poly.pdbx_strand_id
1 'polypeptide(L)'
;MGCEVWGTLLSMDALEGEPVCLWLPEGYKTPGTSTYVQGVEVSVDYSGPIPEGFDTITLPAEEYLVFQGEPFPEEEYCEAIVAVQKAMDRYDPSLIGYAWDDTQPRIQLEPRGERGYIEMRAVKTVE
;
A
#
# COMPACT_ATOMS: atom_id res chain seq x y z
N MET A 1 7.69 -13.49 12.51
CA MET A 1 8.13 -13.63 11.10
C MET A 1 7.99 -12.35 10.27
N GLY A 2 7.56 -11.20 10.82
CA GLY A 2 7.48 -9.93 10.04
C GLY A 2 8.74 -9.04 10.11
N CYS A 3 9.51 -9.12 11.21
CA CYS A 3 10.62 -8.19 11.47
C CYS A 3 11.82 -8.38 10.52
N GLU A 4 12.15 -9.62 10.13
CA GLU A 4 13.24 -9.88 9.18
C GLU A 4 12.90 -9.43 7.76
N VAL A 5 11.65 -9.62 7.32
CA VAL A 5 11.18 -9.25 5.98
C VAL A 5 11.23 -7.72 5.79
N TRP A 6 10.73 -6.94 6.75
CA TRP A 6 10.79 -5.48 6.69
C TRP A 6 12.24 -4.97 6.70
N GLY A 7 13.11 -5.57 7.51
CA GLY A 7 14.53 -5.23 7.53
C GLY A 7 15.24 -5.49 6.19
N THR A 8 14.89 -6.58 5.49
CA THR A 8 15.41 -6.84 4.14
C THR A 8 14.89 -5.79 3.15
N LEU A 9 13.61 -5.45 3.19
CA LEU A 9 13.02 -4.45 2.28
C LEU A 9 13.66 -3.06 2.47
N LEU A 10 13.90 -2.64 3.72
CA LEU A 10 14.59 -1.39 4.03
C LEU A 10 16.04 -1.33 3.50
N SER A 11 16.65 -2.48 3.19
CA SER A 11 18.00 -2.53 2.61
C SER A 11 18.02 -2.47 1.08
N MET A 12 16.85 -2.50 0.44
CA MET A 12 16.71 -2.42 -1.01
C MET A 12 16.51 -0.96 -1.46
N ASP A 13 17.05 -0.60 -2.63
CA ASP A 13 16.85 0.72 -3.21
C ASP A 13 15.41 0.86 -3.75
N ALA A 14 14.53 1.41 -2.94
CA ALA A 14 13.17 1.76 -3.31
C ALA A 14 13.13 2.96 -4.25
N LEU A 15 12.34 2.89 -5.34
CA LEU A 15 12.16 4.01 -6.26
C LEU A 15 11.68 5.28 -5.55
N GLU A 16 10.68 5.15 -4.68
CA GLU A 16 10.10 6.24 -3.90
C GLU A 16 10.67 6.31 -2.46
N GLY A 17 11.78 5.61 -2.19
CA GLY A 17 12.54 5.73 -0.95
C GLY A 17 11.94 5.07 0.30
N GLU A 18 10.79 4.40 0.20
CA GLU A 18 10.23 3.58 1.28
C GLU A 18 9.56 2.29 0.76
N PRO A 19 9.54 1.20 1.56
CA PRO A 19 8.72 0.05 1.27
C PRO A 19 7.23 0.35 1.43
N VAL A 20 6.41 -0.44 0.74
CA VAL A 20 4.95 -0.35 0.83
C VAL A 20 4.35 -1.68 1.23
N CYS A 21 3.19 -1.63 1.87
CA CYS A 21 2.35 -2.80 2.07
C CYS A 21 1.14 -2.73 1.13
N LEU A 22 0.76 -3.89 0.59
CA LEU A 22 -0.35 -3.99 -0.34
C LEU A 22 -1.39 -4.98 0.19
N TRP A 23 -2.67 -4.63 0.07
CA TRP A 23 -3.76 -5.60 0.11
C TRP A 23 -4.10 -6.01 -1.31
N LEU A 24 -3.69 -7.20 -1.71
CA LEU A 24 -3.92 -7.74 -3.05
C LEU A 24 -5.34 -8.29 -3.18
N PRO A 25 -6.13 -7.86 -4.18
CA PRO A 25 -7.36 -8.53 -4.52
C PRO A 25 -7.07 -9.88 -5.19
N GLU A 26 -8.10 -10.73 -5.29
CA GLU A 26 -7.94 -12.13 -5.70
C GLU A 26 -7.25 -12.32 -7.05
N GLY A 27 -7.44 -11.39 -8.00
CA GLY A 27 -6.80 -11.45 -9.32
C GLY A 27 -5.28 -11.34 -9.32
N TYR A 28 -4.68 -10.75 -8.27
CA TYR A 28 -3.23 -10.60 -8.14
C TYR A 28 -2.60 -11.62 -7.19
N LYS A 29 -3.41 -12.47 -6.56
CA LYS A 29 -2.92 -13.46 -5.59
C LYS A 29 -2.51 -14.75 -6.29
N THR A 30 -1.28 -15.16 -6.08
CA THR A 30 -0.85 -16.53 -6.36
C THR A 30 -1.62 -17.50 -5.44
N PRO A 31 -2.19 -18.61 -5.95
CA PRO A 31 -2.94 -19.54 -5.10
C PRO A 31 -2.12 -20.03 -3.91
N GLY A 32 -2.67 -19.88 -2.70
CA GLY A 32 -2.02 -20.27 -1.45
C GLY A 32 -1.11 -19.19 -0.84
N THR A 33 -1.08 -17.97 -1.38
CA THR A 33 -0.34 -16.84 -0.79
C THR A 33 -1.25 -15.86 -0.04
N SER A 34 -0.62 -14.95 0.70
CA SER A 34 -1.29 -13.96 1.56
C SER A 34 -1.96 -12.86 0.75
N THR A 35 -3.10 -12.37 1.24
CA THR A 35 -3.75 -11.15 0.75
C THR A 35 -2.93 -9.89 1.09
N TYR A 36 -2.26 -9.88 2.24
CA TYR A 36 -1.41 -8.78 2.67
C TYR A 36 0.05 -9.09 2.36
N VAL A 37 0.70 -8.24 1.57
CA VAL A 37 2.10 -8.39 1.16
C VAL A 37 2.88 -7.12 1.46
N GLN A 38 4.20 -7.25 1.54
CA GLN A 38 5.15 -6.14 1.76
C GLN A 38 6.16 -6.19 0.62
N GLY A 39 6.50 -5.03 0.07
CA GLY A 39 7.38 -4.95 -1.08
C GLY A 39 8.04 -3.60 -1.22
N VAL A 40 8.96 -3.53 -2.16
CA VAL A 40 9.64 -2.30 -2.56
C VAL A 40 9.34 -2.04 -4.02
N GLU A 41 9.01 -0.81 -4.37
CA GLU A 41 8.83 -0.43 -5.75
C GLU A 41 10.19 -0.33 -6.44
N VAL A 42 10.33 -1.01 -7.57
CA VAL A 42 11.55 -1.02 -8.40
C VAL A 42 11.18 -0.67 -9.83
N SER A 43 12.17 -0.24 -10.63
CA SER A 43 11.95 0.04 -12.05
C SER A 43 11.33 -1.16 -12.77
N VAL A 44 10.46 -0.91 -13.75
CA VAL A 44 9.88 -1.97 -14.60
C VAL A 44 10.97 -2.76 -15.34
N ASP A 45 12.12 -2.13 -15.58
CA ASP A 45 13.31 -2.73 -16.20
C ASP A 45 14.29 -3.34 -15.18
N TYR A 46 13.90 -3.46 -13.91
CA TYR A 46 14.76 -4.01 -12.85
C TYR A 46 15.10 -5.47 -13.14
N SER A 47 16.41 -5.73 -13.31
CA SER A 47 16.96 -7.07 -13.55
C SER A 47 17.89 -7.53 -12.43
N GLY A 48 17.79 -6.92 -11.24
CA GLY A 48 18.59 -7.29 -10.09
C GLY A 48 18.11 -8.60 -9.43
N PRO A 49 18.87 -9.13 -8.47
CA PRO A 49 18.48 -10.35 -7.78
C PRO A 49 17.20 -10.15 -6.96
N ILE A 50 16.33 -11.15 -6.98
CA ILE A 50 15.17 -11.26 -6.09
C ILE A 50 15.58 -12.11 -4.88
N PRO A 51 15.43 -11.62 -3.64
CA PRO A 51 15.79 -12.39 -2.46
C PRO A 51 14.99 -13.69 -2.34
N GLU A 52 15.56 -14.70 -1.66
CA GLU A 52 14.88 -15.97 -1.46
C GLU A 52 13.55 -15.77 -0.71
N GLY A 53 12.46 -16.36 -1.24
CA GLY A 53 11.12 -16.22 -0.66
C GLY A 53 10.36 -14.96 -1.09
N PHE A 54 10.94 -14.11 -1.94
CA PHE A 54 10.26 -12.98 -2.56
C PHE A 54 9.88 -13.29 -4.00
N ASP A 55 8.94 -12.50 -4.54
CA ASP A 55 8.48 -12.58 -5.92
C ASP A 55 8.33 -11.15 -6.48
N THR A 56 8.14 -11.05 -7.79
CA THR A 56 7.85 -9.77 -8.45
C THR A 56 6.41 -9.74 -8.97
N ILE A 57 5.80 -8.56 -8.89
CA ILE A 57 4.48 -8.31 -9.45
C ILE A 57 4.53 -7.01 -10.25
N THR A 58 3.92 -7.02 -11.43
CA THR A 58 3.71 -5.81 -12.22
C THR A 58 2.27 -5.36 -12.02
N LEU A 59 2.09 -4.15 -11.51
CA LEU A 59 0.79 -3.52 -11.36
C LEU A 59 0.56 -2.53 -12.51
N PRO A 60 -0.65 -2.48 -13.10
CA PRO A 60 -0.97 -1.45 -14.08
C PRO A 60 -1.04 -0.06 -13.44
N ALA A 61 -0.95 0.97 -14.27
CA ALA A 61 -1.22 2.33 -13.84
C ALA A 61 -2.72 2.48 -13.55
N GLU A 62 -3.05 3.01 -12.37
CA GLU A 62 -4.42 3.16 -11.89
C GLU A 62 -4.59 4.48 -11.13
N GLU A 63 -5.84 4.93 -10.99
CA GLU A 63 -6.16 6.12 -10.19
C GLU A 63 -6.42 5.76 -8.73
N TYR A 64 -5.92 6.56 -7.80
CA TYR A 64 -6.05 6.35 -6.36
C TYR A 64 -6.51 7.60 -5.65
N LEU A 65 -7.36 7.44 -4.63
CA LEU A 65 -7.56 8.45 -3.60
C LEU A 65 -6.60 8.21 -2.45
N VAL A 66 -5.85 9.25 -2.10
CA VAL A 66 -4.90 9.25 -0.99
C VAL A 66 -5.60 9.76 0.26
N PHE A 67 -5.58 8.97 1.33
CA PHE A 67 -6.01 9.39 2.66
C PHE A 67 -4.76 9.54 3.53
N GLN A 68 -4.57 10.75 4.04
CA GLN A 68 -3.48 11.08 4.95
C GLN A 68 -4.05 11.57 6.27
N GLY A 69 -3.63 10.93 7.35
CA GLY A 69 -3.94 11.35 8.72
C GLY A 69 -3.05 12.51 9.18
N GLU A 70 -3.36 13.05 10.35
CA GLU A 70 -2.51 14.03 11.02
C GLU A 70 -1.22 13.37 11.54
N PRO A 71 -0.14 14.16 11.78
CA PRO A 71 1.02 13.69 12.53
C PRO A 71 0.62 13.11 13.89
N PHE A 72 1.31 12.07 14.33
CA PHE A 72 1.00 11.32 15.56
C PHE A 72 2.29 10.92 16.30
N PRO A 73 2.26 10.71 17.64
CA PRO A 73 3.36 10.10 18.38
C PRO A 73 3.59 8.65 17.91
N GLU A 74 4.84 8.22 17.71
CA GLU A 74 5.15 6.89 17.16
C GLU A 74 4.46 5.74 17.89
N GLU A 75 4.26 5.86 19.21
CA GLU A 75 3.55 4.88 20.04
C GLU A 75 2.05 4.74 19.72
N GLU A 76 1.44 5.74 19.08
CA GLU A 76 0.01 5.81 18.72
C GLU A 76 -0.26 5.37 17.27
N TYR A 77 0.71 4.76 16.58
CA TYR A 77 0.56 4.36 15.16
C TYR A 77 -0.70 3.52 14.86
N CYS A 78 -1.07 2.61 15.77
CA CYS A 78 -2.28 1.81 15.63
C CYS A 78 -3.55 2.67 15.55
N GLU A 79 -3.61 3.73 16.36
CA GLU A 79 -4.77 4.63 16.42
C GLU A 79 -4.83 5.49 15.16
N ALA A 80 -3.68 5.98 14.70
CA ALA A 80 -3.56 6.72 13.45
C ALA A 80 -4.03 5.89 12.23
N ILE A 81 -3.61 4.62 12.14
CA ILE A 81 -4.06 3.68 11.08
C ILE A 81 -5.59 3.52 11.12
N VAL A 82 -6.13 3.23 12.30
CA VAL A 82 -7.58 3.02 12.47
C VAL A 82 -8.38 4.29 12.14
N ALA A 83 -7.86 5.48 12.46
CA ALA A 83 -8.51 6.74 12.15
C ALA A 83 -8.64 6.96 10.64
N VAL A 84 -7.55 6.76 9.89
CA VAL A 84 -7.52 6.89 8.43
C VAL A 84 -8.43 5.85 7.77
N GLN A 85 -8.37 4.58 8.20
CA GLN A 85 -9.21 3.52 7.65
C GLN A 85 -10.70 3.79 7.87
N LYS A 86 -11.08 4.26 9.07
CA LYS A 86 -12.48 4.65 9.35
C LYS A 86 -12.94 5.83 8.50
N ALA A 87 -12.06 6.79 8.22
CA ALA A 87 -12.39 7.91 7.34
C ALA A 87 -12.59 7.43 5.90
N MET A 88 -11.68 6.60 5.42
CA MET A 88 -11.73 6.01 4.08
C MET A 88 -12.98 5.13 3.87
N ASP A 89 -13.35 4.28 4.84
CA ASP A 89 -14.52 3.40 4.76
C ASP A 89 -15.85 4.17 4.75
N ARG A 90 -15.87 5.39 5.31
CA ARG A 90 -17.07 6.25 5.36
C ARG A 90 -17.17 7.23 4.19
N TYR A 91 -16.06 7.43 3.47
CA TYR A 91 -16.02 8.37 2.38
C TYR A 91 -16.77 7.84 1.16
N ASP A 92 -17.63 8.67 0.57
CA ASP A 92 -18.33 8.38 -0.67
C ASP A 92 -17.60 9.06 -1.85
N PRO A 93 -16.85 8.30 -2.67
CA PRO A 93 -16.11 8.86 -3.80
C PRO A 93 -17.03 9.40 -4.91
N SER A 94 -18.34 9.07 -4.90
CA SER A 94 -19.27 9.59 -5.91
C SER A 94 -19.45 11.11 -5.79
N LEU A 95 -19.17 11.67 -4.60
CA LEU A 95 -19.16 13.12 -4.35
C LEU A 95 -18.15 13.88 -5.21
N ILE A 96 -17.14 13.17 -5.74
CA ILE A 96 -16.11 13.73 -6.62
C ILE A 96 -16.09 13.04 -7.99
N GLY A 97 -17.14 12.29 -8.35
CA GLY A 97 -17.28 11.65 -9.67
C GLY A 97 -16.59 10.30 -9.81
N TYR A 98 -16.23 9.65 -8.70
CA TYR A 98 -15.51 8.39 -8.68
C TYR A 98 -16.30 7.28 -7.98
N ALA A 99 -15.92 6.03 -8.23
CA ALA A 99 -16.35 4.86 -7.49
C ALA A 99 -15.13 4.07 -7.04
N TRP A 100 -15.26 3.34 -5.92
CA TRP A 100 -14.21 2.44 -5.47
C TRP A 100 -13.94 1.35 -6.51
N ASP A 101 -12.65 1.08 -6.76
CA ASP A 101 -12.21 -0.06 -7.55
C ASP A 101 -11.56 -1.12 -6.65
N ASP A 102 -12.37 -2.06 -6.18
CA ASP A 102 -11.90 -3.17 -5.33
C ASP A 102 -11.17 -4.28 -6.12
N THR A 103 -10.98 -4.10 -7.44
CA THR A 103 -10.19 -5.02 -8.27
C THR A 103 -8.70 -4.68 -8.29
N GLN A 104 -8.33 -3.52 -7.73
CA GLN A 104 -6.96 -3.06 -7.60
C GLN A 104 -6.46 -3.09 -6.14
N PRO A 105 -5.14 -3.16 -5.90
CA PRO A 105 -4.61 -3.21 -4.54
C PRO A 105 -4.95 -1.96 -3.71
N ARG A 106 -5.01 -2.11 -2.38
CA ARG A 106 -4.84 -0.97 -1.47
C ARG A 106 -3.38 -0.82 -1.11
N ILE A 107 -2.87 0.41 -1.04
CA ILE A 107 -1.46 0.69 -0.78
C ILE A 107 -1.33 1.40 0.57
N GLN A 108 -0.47 0.87 1.43
CA GLN A 108 -0.19 1.43 2.75
C GLN A 108 1.29 1.79 2.83
N LEU A 109 1.56 3.04 3.20
CA LEU A 109 2.94 3.47 3.47
C LEU A 109 3.30 3.22 4.94
N GLU A 110 4.59 3.32 5.25
CA GLU A 110 5.04 3.18 6.63
C GLU A 110 4.35 4.24 7.52
N PRO A 111 3.76 3.84 8.67
CA PRO A 111 3.22 4.79 9.62
C PRO A 111 4.37 5.58 10.23
N ARG A 112 4.53 6.82 9.76
CA ARG A 112 5.59 7.74 10.16
C ARG A 112 4.97 8.93 10.88
N GLY A 113 5.28 9.10 12.16
CA GLY A 113 4.61 10.05 13.03
C GLY A 113 4.68 11.50 12.54
N GLU A 114 5.79 11.90 11.92
CA GLU A 114 6.05 13.27 11.45
C GLU A 114 5.21 13.71 10.25
N ARG A 115 4.76 12.76 9.42
CA ARG A 115 3.95 13.03 8.23
C ARG A 115 2.52 12.48 8.32
N GLY A 116 2.21 11.72 9.36
CA GLY A 116 0.94 11.01 9.48
C GLY A 116 0.91 9.71 8.68
N TYR A 117 -0.11 8.90 8.94
CA TYR A 117 -0.31 7.65 8.23
C TYR A 117 -0.97 7.90 6.87
N ILE A 118 -0.47 7.22 5.83
CA ILE A 118 -0.94 7.36 4.46
C ILE A 118 -1.41 6.00 3.94
N GLU A 119 -2.66 5.96 3.48
CA GLU A 119 -3.24 4.81 2.81
C GLU A 119 -3.98 5.25 1.55
N MET A 120 -3.86 4.45 0.49
CA MET A 120 -4.41 4.73 -0.82
C MET A 120 -5.40 3.63 -1.22
N ARG A 121 -6.52 4.04 -1.80
CA ARG A 121 -7.52 3.12 -2.35
C ARG A 121 -7.85 3.50 -3.78
N ALA A 122 -7.84 2.49 -4.64
CA ALA A 122 -8.09 2.67 -6.06
C ALA A 122 -9.51 3.14 -6.35
N VAL A 123 -9.64 3.96 -7.37
CA VAL A 123 -10.90 4.49 -7.87
C VAL A 123 -10.99 4.37 -9.38
N LYS A 124 -12.22 4.39 -9.87
CA LYS A 124 -12.55 4.51 -11.28
C LYS A 124 -13.56 5.63 -11.48
N THR A 125 -13.48 6.29 -12.62
CA THR A 125 -14.46 7.31 -13.00
C THR A 125 -15.85 6.67 -13.12
N VAL A 126 -16.88 7.35 -12.61
CA VAL A 126 -18.28 6.99 -12.85
C VAL A 126 -18.75 7.80 -14.04
N GLU A 127 -19.03 7.13 -15.15
CA GLU A 127 -19.71 7.74 -16.31
C GLU A 127 -21.18 8.05 -16.02
#